data_AF-A0A257B5F2-F1
#
_entry.id   AF-A0A257B5F2-F1
#
_cell.length_a   1.000
_cell.length_b   1.000
_cell.length_c   1.000
_cell.angle_alpha   90.00
_cell.angle_beta   90.00
_cell.angle_gamma   90.00
#
_symmetry.space_group_name_H-M   'P 1'
#
loop_
_entity.id
_entity.type
_entity.pdbx_description
1 polymer ?
#
loop_
_entity_poly.entity_id
_entity_poly.type
_entity_poly.pdbx_seq_one_letter_code
_entity_poly.pdbx_strand_id
1 'polypeptide(L)'
;MMRALRPRKLHLLAALPLLALAASGFGAPQRRGDTLNEQEVARIREAQEIDRRADVFLKLAARRLDALESRPDQQPKREEWGDPPSGTPRQLLMAYARILEELADKIDAAAEANGENDPKLRKALARIRHDVESHLTRLERLSVSDEDLAPRRAALQMARMLLDGASNALSKSP
;
A
#
# COMPACT_ATOMS: atom_id res chain seq x y z
N MET A 1 0.65 71.85 15.36
CA MET A 1 1.96 71.41 14.85
C MET A 1 1.74 70.52 13.64
N MET A 2 1.94 71.06 12.44
CA MET A 2 1.82 70.36 11.15
C MET A 2 3.03 69.45 10.93
N ARG A 3 2.83 68.23 10.43
CA ARG A 3 3.91 67.36 9.97
C ARG A 3 3.64 66.97 8.52
N ALA A 4 4.31 67.66 7.60
CA ALA A 4 4.31 67.38 6.17
C ALA A 4 5.19 66.15 5.87
N LEU A 5 4.71 65.25 5.02
CA LEU A 5 5.50 64.17 4.43
C LEU A 5 5.34 64.21 2.90
N ARG A 6 6.47 64.23 2.21
CA ARG A 6 6.65 64.51 0.78
C ARG A 6 6.30 63.29 -0.10
N PRO A 7 5.91 63.49 -1.37
CA PRO A 7 5.68 62.40 -2.32
C PRO A 7 6.98 61.87 -2.93
N ARG A 8 7.12 60.55 -3.05
CA ARG A 8 8.19 59.88 -3.81
C ARG A 8 7.63 59.38 -5.14
N LYS A 9 8.23 59.86 -6.23
CA LYS A 9 8.14 59.30 -7.58
C LYS A 9 9.01 58.02 -7.65
N LEU A 10 8.61 57.02 -8.44
CA LEU A 10 9.45 56.10 -9.23
C LEU A 10 8.50 55.12 -9.95
N HIS A 11 8.23 55.30 -11.25
CA HIS A 11 8.97 54.81 -12.42
C HIS A 11 8.64 53.37 -12.84
N LEU A 12 8.12 53.32 -14.07
CA LEU A 12 8.34 52.33 -15.13
C LEU A 12 7.72 50.92 -15.01
N LEU A 13 6.59 50.79 -15.71
CA LEU A 13 6.12 49.59 -16.39
C LEU A 13 7.17 49.05 -17.37
N ALA A 14 7.55 47.78 -17.23
CA ALA A 14 7.82 46.83 -18.33
C ALA A 14 8.27 45.48 -17.77
N ALA A 15 7.52 44.40 -18.03
CA ALA A 15 8.07 43.05 -18.20
C ALA A 15 7.03 42.12 -18.86
N LEU A 16 7.47 41.43 -19.91
CA LEU A 16 6.77 40.47 -20.77
C LEU A 16 6.09 39.32 -20.01
N PRO A 17 5.01 38.71 -20.56
CA PRO A 17 4.58 37.40 -20.13
C PRO A 17 5.49 36.31 -20.74
N LEU A 18 6.14 35.53 -19.87
CA LEU A 18 6.85 34.31 -20.24
C LEU A 18 5.83 33.17 -20.41
N LEU A 19 5.68 32.67 -21.63
CA LEU A 19 4.82 31.54 -21.96
C LEU A 19 5.50 30.23 -21.48
N ALA A 20 5.14 29.76 -20.29
CA ALA A 20 5.56 28.46 -19.78
C ALA A 20 4.60 27.37 -20.27
N LEU A 21 5.00 26.65 -21.32
CA LEU A 21 4.33 25.43 -21.76
C LEU A 21 4.73 24.29 -20.82
N ALA A 22 4.02 24.15 -19.70
CA ALA A 22 4.19 23.02 -18.80
C ALA A 22 3.59 21.77 -19.45
N ALA A 23 4.48 20.84 -19.82
CA ALA A 23 4.12 19.47 -20.17
C ALA A 23 3.59 18.76 -18.91
N SER A 24 2.28 18.78 -18.70
CA SER A 24 1.62 17.90 -17.75
C SER A 24 1.39 16.55 -18.41
N GLY A 25 2.42 15.70 -18.38
CA GLY A 25 2.23 14.26 -18.48
C GLY A 25 1.43 13.81 -17.26
N PHE A 26 0.10 13.77 -17.38
CA PHE A 26 -0.77 13.20 -16.37
C PHE A 26 -0.46 11.71 -16.25
N GLY A 27 0.34 11.33 -15.25
CA GLY A 27 0.27 9.97 -14.70
C GLY A 27 -1.17 9.75 -14.22
N ALA A 28 -1.85 8.76 -14.79
CA ALA A 28 -3.19 8.42 -14.36
C ALA A 28 -3.16 8.07 -12.86
N PRO A 29 -3.98 8.70 -12.00
CA PRO A 29 -4.13 8.24 -10.64
C PRO A 29 -4.82 6.87 -10.70
N GLN A 30 -4.05 5.81 -10.55
CA GLN A 30 -4.54 4.44 -10.46
C GLN A 30 -5.43 4.37 -9.21
N ARG A 31 -6.75 4.39 -9.41
CA ARG A 31 -7.74 4.55 -8.34
C ARG A 31 -7.58 3.42 -7.33
N ARG A 32 -7.69 3.74 -6.03
CA ARG A 32 -7.73 2.76 -4.92
C ARG A 32 -8.88 1.73 -5.06
N GLY A 33 -9.81 1.94 -5.99
CA GLY A 33 -10.99 1.08 -6.22
C GLY A 33 -10.81 -0.06 -7.21
N ASP A 34 -9.70 -0.14 -7.96
CA ASP A 34 -9.56 -1.21 -8.98
C ASP A 34 -8.99 -2.52 -8.39
N THR A 35 -8.43 -2.46 -7.17
CA THR A 35 -7.72 -3.59 -6.54
C THR A 35 -8.62 -4.45 -5.65
N LEU A 36 -9.64 -3.86 -5.04
CA LEU A 36 -10.45 -4.46 -3.97
C LEU A 36 -11.94 -4.41 -4.33
N ASN A 37 -12.68 -5.45 -3.97
CA ASN A 37 -14.14 -5.45 -4.07
C ASN A 37 -14.80 -4.69 -2.90
N GLU A 38 -16.10 -4.43 -2.98
CA GLU A 38 -16.82 -3.65 -1.96
C GLU A 38 -16.79 -4.29 -0.56
N GLN A 39 -16.92 -5.62 -0.49
CA GLN A 39 -16.88 -6.36 0.78
C GLN A 39 -15.49 -6.28 1.41
N GLU A 40 -14.43 -6.39 0.62
CA GLU A 40 -13.05 -6.24 1.07
C GLU A 40 -12.79 -4.84 1.63
N VAL A 41 -13.30 -3.80 0.96
CA VAL A 41 -13.25 -2.43 1.49
C VAL A 41 -14.03 -2.32 2.81
N ALA A 42 -15.19 -2.94 2.92
CA ALA A 42 -15.95 -2.96 4.17
C ALA A 42 -15.14 -3.63 5.31
N ARG A 43 -14.46 -4.74 5.05
CA ARG A 43 -13.59 -5.41 6.05
C ARG A 43 -12.47 -4.52 6.55
N ILE A 44 -11.81 -3.77 5.67
CA ILE A 44 -10.77 -2.81 6.08
C ILE A 44 -11.37 -1.71 6.97
N ARG A 45 -12.57 -1.22 6.64
CA ARG A 45 -13.27 -0.19 7.42
C ARG A 45 -13.73 -0.71 8.78
N GLU A 46 -14.14 -1.98 8.90
CA GLU A 46 -14.54 -2.59 10.16
C GLU A 46 -13.33 -2.83 11.08
N ALA A 47 -12.16 -3.14 10.51
CA ALA A 47 -10.93 -3.36 11.26
C ALA A 47 -10.27 -2.03 11.68
N GLN A 48 -10.67 -1.51 12.84
CA GLN A 48 -10.14 -0.26 13.39
C GLN A 48 -8.79 -0.42 14.10
N GLU A 49 -8.59 -1.53 14.83
CA GLU A 49 -7.35 -1.81 15.55
C GLU A 49 -6.26 -2.31 14.59
N ILE A 50 -4.99 -1.92 14.81
CA ILE A 50 -3.89 -2.22 13.87
C ILE A 50 -3.64 -3.72 13.71
N ASP A 51 -3.77 -4.52 14.77
CA ASP A 51 -3.61 -5.96 14.71
C ASP A 51 -4.70 -6.61 13.84
N ARG A 52 -5.97 -6.24 14.06
CA ARG A 52 -7.09 -6.72 13.22
C ARG A 52 -6.98 -6.23 11.79
N ARG A 53 -6.53 -4.99 11.59
CA ARG A 53 -6.36 -4.41 10.25
C ARG A 53 -5.27 -5.16 9.50
N ALA A 54 -4.14 -5.48 10.14
CA ALA A 54 -3.10 -6.30 9.55
C ALA A 54 -3.62 -7.67 9.12
N ASP A 55 -4.42 -8.35 9.96
CA ASP A 55 -5.05 -9.63 9.61
C ASP A 55 -5.90 -9.52 8.33
N VAL A 56 -6.69 -8.43 8.20
CA VAL A 56 -7.49 -8.19 7.00
C VAL A 56 -6.59 -8.01 5.77
N PHE A 57 -5.59 -7.13 5.82
CA PHE A 57 -4.69 -6.90 4.67
C PHE A 57 -3.94 -8.17 4.26
N LEU A 58 -3.43 -8.94 5.23
CA LEU A 58 -2.74 -10.20 4.96
C LEU A 58 -3.67 -11.21 4.29
N LYS A 59 -4.94 -11.30 4.73
CA LYS A 59 -5.95 -12.13 4.09
C LYS A 59 -6.30 -11.67 2.68
N LEU A 60 -6.38 -10.36 2.44
CA LEU A 60 -6.60 -9.81 1.10
C LEU A 60 -5.45 -10.18 0.17
N ALA A 61 -4.21 -10.09 0.63
CA ALA A 61 -3.02 -10.49 -0.11
C ALA A 61 -3.04 -12.01 -0.40
N ALA A 62 -3.34 -12.84 0.60
CA ALA A 62 -3.45 -14.29 0.45
C ALA A 62 -4.49 -14.68 -0.62
N ARG A 63 -5.67 -14.04 -0.64
CA ARG A 63 -6.71 -14.27 -1.66
C ARG A 63 -6.22 -14.05 -3.09
N ARG A 64 -5.28 -13.13 -3.32
CA ARG A 64 -4.68 -12.89 -4.66
C ARG A 64 -3.72 -14.02 -5.03
N LEU A 65 -2.96 -14.54 -4.06
CA LEU A 65 -2.10 -15.71 -4.28
C LEU A 65 -2.95 -16.96 -4.56
N ASP A 66 -4.04 -17.16 -3.83
CA ASP A 66 -4.96 -18.29 -4.05
C ASP A 66 -5.55 -18.25 -5.47
N ALA A 67 -5.91 -17.06 -5.95
CA ALA A 67 -6.37 -16.86 -7.33
C ALA A 67 -5.27 -17.15 -8.36
N LEU A 68 -4.03 -16.69 -8.13
CA LEU A 68 -2.87 -16.98 -8.99
C LEU A 68 -2.53 -18.47 -9.05
N GLU A 69 -2.69 -19.19 -7.94
CA GLU A 69 -2.43 -20.62 -7.84
C GLU A 69 -3.60 -21.49 -8.33
N SER A 70 -4.70 -20.88 -8.78
CA SER A 70 -5.94 -21.58 -9.16
C SER A 70 -6.47 -22.50 -8.05
N ARG A 71 -6.46 -22.01 -6.80
CA ARG A 71 -6.94 -22.72 -5.59
C ARG A 71 -8.27 -22.13 -5.08
N PRO A 72 -9.40 -22.35 -5.78
CA PRO A 72 -10.68 -21.77 -5.40
C PRO A 72 -11.22 -22.33 -4.07
N ASP A 73 -10.79 -23.52 -3.67
CA ASP A 73 -11.15 -24.19 -2.42
C ASP A 73 -10.56 -23.52 -1.17
N GLN A 74 -9.47 -22.76 -1.33
CA GLN A 74 -8.83 -22.02 -0.23
C GLN A 74 -9.42 -20.61 -0.05
N GLN A 75 -10.31 -20.17 -0.95
CA GLN A 75 -10.97 -18.88 -0.83
C GLN A 75 -12.00 -18.89 0.32
N PRO A 76 -12.04 -17.83 1.15
CA PRO A 76 -13.04 -17.74 2.20
C PRO A 76 -14.45 -17.55 1.63
N LYS A 77 -15.45 -17.78 2.48
CA LYS A 77 -16.87 -17.72 2.13
C LYS A 77 -17.24 -16.44 1.37
N ARG A 78 -17.93 -16.60 0.25
CA ARG A 78 -18.33 -15.51 -0.66
C ARG A 78 -19.19 -14.47 0.03
N GLU A 79 -20.07 -14.90 0.93
CA GLU A 79 -20.96 -14.02 1.70
C GLU A 79 -20.17 -13.07 2.61
N GLU A 80 -18.98 -13.47 3.03
CA GLU A 80 -18.18 -12.74 4.01
C GLU A 80 -17.12 -11.83 3.34
N TRP A 81 -16.58 -12.24 2.18
CA TRP A 81 -15.44 -11.59 1.51
C TRP A 81 -15.73 -11.15 0.06
N GLY A 82 -16.96 -11.32 -0.40
CA GLY A 82 -17.35 -11.05 -1.78
C GLY A 82 -16.74 -12.04 -2.76
N ASP A 83 -16.84 -11.69 -4.04
CA ASP A 83 -16.33 -12.53 -5.14
C ASP A 83 -14.82 -12.76 -5.02
N PRO A 84 -14.32 -13.96 -5.37
CA PRO A 84 -12.89 -14.22 -5.43
C PRO A 84 -12.18 -13.20 -6.32
N PRO A 85 -10.92 -12.81 -5.99
CA PRO A 85 -10.16 -11.92 -6.85
C PRO A 85 -10.04 -12.49 -8.26
N SER A 86 -10.30 -11.65 -9.26
CA SER A 86 -10.23 -11.99 -10.68
C SER A 86 -9.30 -11.02 -11.41
N GLY A 87 -8.82 -11.43 -12.58
CA GLY A 87 -7.96 -10.61 -13.43
C GLY A 87 -6.83 -11.41 -14.03
N THR A 88 -5.96 -10.74 -14.78
CA THR A 88 -4.74 -11.33 -15.32
C THR A 88 -3.72 -11.57 -14.19
N PRO A 89 -2.76 -12.51 -14.36
CA PRO A 89 -1.72 -12.72 -13.35
C PRO A 89 -0.94 -11.44 -13.02
N ARG A 90 -0.63 -10.62 -14.03
CA ARG A 90 -0.11 -9.25 -13.85
C ARG A 90 -0.92 -8.43 -12.84
N GLN A 91 -2.23 -8.34 -13.06
CA GLN A 91 -3.13 -7.53 -12.23
C GLN A 91 -3.16 -8.05 -10.79
N LEU A 92 -3.21 -9.38 -10.61
CA LEU A 92 -3.22 -10.00 -9.29
C LEU A 92 -1.90 -9.81 -8.53
N LEU A 93 -0.75 -9.91 -9.21
CA LEU A 93 0.57 -9.66 -8.62
C LEU A 93 0.76 -8.19 -8.23
N MET A 94 0.32 -7.26 -9.09
CA MET A 94 0.34 -5.83 -8.76
C MET A 94 -0.61 -5.49 -7.62
N ALA A 95 -1.79 -6.11 -7.59
CA ALA A 95 -2.75 -5.98 -6.50
C ALA A 95 -2.17 -6.47 -5.17
N TYR A 96 -1.53 -7.65 -5.17
CA TYR A 96 -0.83 -8.19 -4.00
C TYR A 96 0.21 -7.19 -3.46
N ALA A 97 1.08 -6.67 -4.33
CA ALA A 97 2.12 -5.73 -3.93
C ALA A 97 1.53 -4.46 -3.31
N ARG A 98 0.50 -3.89 -3.94
CA ARG A 98 -0.18 -2.69 -3.44
C ARG A 98 -0.86 -2.90 -2.09
N ILE A 99 -1.45 -4.07 -1.86
CA ILE A 99 -2.06 -4.41 -0.56
C ILE A 99 -0.99 -4.44 0.54
N LEU A 100 0.20 -4.99 0.26
CA LEU A 100 1.30 -4.99 1.23
C LEU A 100 1.91 -3.60 1.45
N GLU A 101 1.99 -2.77 0.41
CA GLU A 101 2.41 -1.37 0.52
C GLU A 101 1.44 -0.59 1.43
N GLU A 102 0.13 -0.71 1.21
CA GLU A 102 -0.86 -0.07 2.07
C GLU A 102 -0.81 -0.59 3.52
N LEU A 103 -0.49 -1.88 3.72
CA LEU A 103 -0.26 -2.44 5.04
C LEU A 103 0.98 -1.83 5.71
N ALA A 104 2.09 -1.66 4.99
CA ALA A 104 3.28 -1.01 5.49
C ALA A 104 2.97 0.42 5.97
N ASP A 105 2.24 1.21 5.16
CA ASP A 105 1.79 2.55 5.54
C ASP A 105 0.96 2.54 6.85
N LYS A 106 0.14 1.50 7.09
CA LYS A 106 -0.65 1.40 8.32
C LYS A 106 0.19 1.06 9.53
N ILE A 107 1.22 0.23 9.35
CA ILE A 107 2.15 -0.12 10.40
C ILE A 107 2.98 1.11 10.81
N ASP A 108 3.52 1.83 9.83
CA ASP A 108 4.31 3.05 10.08
C ASP A 108 3.47 4.10 10.81
N ALA A 109 2.26 4.38 10.32
CA ALA A 109 1.36 5.33 10.98
C ALA A 109 0.98 4.89 12.41
N ALA A 110 0.83 3.59 12.67
CA ALA A 110 0.53 3.09 14.00
C ALA A 110 1.73 3.19 14.96
N ALA A 111 2.95 2.97 14.45
CA ALA A 111 4.19 3.16 15.18
C ALA A 111 4.41 4.63 15.55
N GLU A 112 4.17 5.55 14.62
CA GLU A 112 4.24 6.98 14.87
C GLU A 112 3.21 7.44 15.91
N ALA A 113 1.97 6.93 15.83
CA ALA A 113 0.88 7.36 16.70
C ALA A 113 0.94 6.78 18.12
N ASN A 114 1.33 5.50 18.25
CA ASN A 114 1.23 4.76 19.52
C ASN A 114 2.59 4.34 20.11
N GLY A 115 3.67 4.50 19.34
CA GLY A 115 5.02 4.06 19.70
C GLY A 115 5.32 2.62 19.28
N GLU A 116 6.60 2.33 19.03
CA GLU A 116 7.10 1.03 18.55
C GLU A 116 6.83 -0.15 19.52
N ASN A 117 6.61 0.15 20.80
CA ASN A 117 6.35 -0.84 21.84
C ASN A 117 4.86 -1.13 22.06
N ASP A 118 3.96 -0.52 21.29
CA ASP A 118 2.52 -0.79 21.41
C ASP A 118 2.20 -2.30 21.25
N PRO A 119 1.49 -2.94 22.19
CA PRO A 119 1.23 -4.37 22.13
C PRO A 119 0.47 -4.82 20.87
N LYS A 120 -0.45 -3.99 20.35
CA LYS A 120 -1.22 -4.34 19.14
C LYS A 120 -0.36 -4.23 17.90
N LEU A 121 0.48 -3.20 17.81
CA LEU A 121 1.48 -3.07 16.76
C LEU A 121 2.44 -4.27 16.77
N ARG A 122 2.98 -4.65 17.92
CA ARG A 122 3.87 -5.82 18.03
C ARG A 122 3.18 -7.11 17.61
N LYS A 123 1.92 -7.29 17.98
CA LYS A 123 1.10 -8.43 17.53
C LYS A 123 0.90 -8.41 16.01
N ALA A 124 0.61 -7.24 15.42
CA ALA A 124 0.51 -7.06 13.97
C ALA A 124 1.82 -7.42 13.26
N LEU A 125 2.96 -6.94 13.77
CA LEU A 125 4.29 -7.25 13.22
C LEU A 125 4.61 -8.75 13.28
N ALA A 126 4.27 -9.41 14.40
CA ALA A 126 4.47 -10.86 14.53
C ALA A 126 3.63 -11.65 13.51
N ARG A 127 2.38 -11.20 13.28
CA ARG A 127 1.51 -11.77 12.25
C ARG A 127 2.08 -11.54 10.85
N ILE A 128 2.51 -10.32 10.54
CA ILE A 128 3.13 -9.96 9.25
C ILE A 128 4.33 -10.87 8.99
N ARG A 129 5.24 -11.02 9.96
CA ARG A 129 6.42 -11.88 9.80
C ARG A 129 6.01 -13.32 9.42
N HIS A 130 5.04 -13.88 10.13
CA HIS A 130 4.58 -15.25 9.89
C HIS A 130 3.92 -15.43 8.51
N ASP A 131 2.91 -14.59 8.19
CA ASP A 131 2.12 -14.77 6.97
C ASP A 131 2.92 -14.38 5.72
N VAL A 132 3.73 -13.32 5.78
CA VAL A 132 4.52 -12.85 4.63
C VAL A 132 5.67 -13.82 4.29
N GLU A 133 6.27 -14.49 5.27
CA GLU A 133 7.25 -15.56 5.03
C GLU A 133 6.62 -16.73 4.23
N SER A 134 5.40 -17.12 4.59
CA SER A 134 4.62 -18.12 3.83
C SER A 134 4.30 -17.61 2.42
N HIS A 135 3.88 -16.35 2.29
CA HIS A 135 3.61 -15.75 0.99
C HIS A 135 4.83 -15.69 0.07
N LEU A 136 6.03 -15.41 0.61
CA LEU A 136 7.27 -15.42 -0.15
C LEU A 136 7.54 -16.80 -0.75
N THR A 137 7.41 -17.84 0.05
CA THR A 137 7.58 -19.22 -0.41
C THR A 137 6.62 -19.54 -1.57
N ARG A 138 5.37 -19.06 -1.49
CA ARG A 138 4.37 -19.22 -2.56
C ARG A 138 4.76 -18.44 -3.81
N LEU A 139 5.09 -17.16 -3.68
CA LEU A 139 5.53 -16.29 -4.78
C LEU A 139 6.78 -16.83 -5.49
N GLU A 140 7.72 -17.44 -4.77
CA GLU A 140 8.95 -18.05 -5.32
C GLU A 140 8.67 -19.33 -6.11
N ARG A 141 7.56 -20.03 -5.80
CA ARG A 141 7.13 -21.22 -6.52
C ARG A 141 6.19 -20.94 -7.70
N LEU A 142 5.60 -19.75 -7.77
CA LEU A 142 4.74 -19.37 -8.88
C LEU A 142 5.51 -19.39 -10.20
N SER A 143 5.06 -20.23 -11.13
CA SER A 143 5.48 -20.13 -12.53
C SER A 143 4.64 -19.06 -13.22
N VAL A 144 5.30 -18.11 -13.86
CA VAL A 144 4.66 -16.97 -14.56
C VAL A 144 5.25 -16.84 -15.95
N SER A 145 4.50 -16.28 -16.88
CA SER A 145 4.98 -15.95 -18.22
C SER A 145 6.05 -14.84 -18.16
N ASP A 146 6.82 -14.67 -19.25
CA ASP A 146 7.87 -13.65 -19.33
C ASP A 146 7.35 -12.23 -19.09
N GLU A 147 6.15 -11.94 -19.58
CA GLU A 147 5.50 -10.64 -19.40
C GLU A 147 5.19 -10.33 -17.92
N ASP A 148 4.99 -11.37 -17.10
CA ASP A 148 4.60 -11.27 -15.68
C ASP A 148 5.79 -11.37 -14.71
N LEU A 149 7.02 -11.57 -15.23
CA LEU A 149 8.24 -11.61 -14.43
C LEU A 149 8.48 -10.30 -13.66
N ALA A 150 8.26 -9.15 -14.29
CA ALA A 150 8.46 -7.85 -13.63
C ALA A 150 7.45 -7.62 -12.49
N PRO A 151 6.13 -7.81 -12.69
CA PRO A 151 5.14 -7.81 -11.60
C PRO A 151 5.48 -8.79 -10.46
N ARG A 152 5.93 -10.00 -10.79
CA ARG A 152 6.31 -11.00 -9.78
C ARG A 152 7.52 -10.55 -8.96
N ARG A 153 8.55 -9.99 -9.61
CA ARG A 153 9.71 -9.41 -8.92
C ARG A 153 9.32 -8.28 -7.98
N ALA A 154 8.41 -7.39 -8.40
CA ALA A 154 7.90 -6.32 -7.56
C ALA A 154 7.15 -6.87 -6.32
N ALA A 155 6.29 -7.89 -6.52
CA ALA A 155 5.60 -8.56 -5.41
C ALA A 155 6.57 -9.22 -4.42
N LEU A 156 7.60 -9.91 -4.92
CA LEU A 156 8.67 -10.50 -4.09
C LEU A 156 9.45 -9.43 -3.31
N GLN A 157 9.84 -8.33 -3.97
CA GLN A 157 10.57 -7.24 -3.35
C GLN A 157 9.74 -6.59 -2.23
N MET A 158 8.47 -6.29 -2.49
CA MET A 158 7.57 -5.70 -1.49
C MET A 158 7.38 -6.62 -0.28
N ALA A 159 7.17 -7.92 -0.52
CA ALA A 159 7.04 -8.91 0.56
C ALA A 159 8.32 -9.04 1.39
N ARG A 160 9.50 -9.04 0.77
CA ARG A 160 10.80 -9.06 1.49
C ARG A 160 10.99 -7.80 2.33
N MET A 161 10.75 -6.62 1.76
CA MET A 161 10.86 -5.36 2.48
C MET A 161 9.96 -5.32 3.72
N LEU A 162 8.71 -5.75 3.59
CA LEU A 162 7.77 -5.80 4.71
C LEU A 162 8.17 -6.84 5.77
N LEU A 163 8.63 -8.02 5.35
CA LEU A 163 9.13 -9.07 6.25
C LEU A 163 10.36 -8.62 7.04
N ASP A 164 11.32 -7.99 6.36
CA ASP A 164 12.55 -7.48 6.96
C ASP A 164 12.23 -6.36 7.95
N GLY A 165 11.35 -5.43 7.55
CA GLY A 165 10.86 -4.35 8.43
C GLY A 165 10.21 -4.89 9.71
N ALA A 166 9.28 -5.85 9.57
CA ALA A 166 8.62 -6.48 10.70
C ALA A 166 9.60 -7.25 11.61
N SER A 167 10.55 -7.99 11.02
CA SER A 167 11.55 -8.75 11.76
C SER A 167 12.50 -7.84 12.54
N ASN A 168 12.95 -6.75 11.92
CA ASN A 168 13.81 -5.76 12.54
C ASN A 168 13.11 -4.99 13.68
N ALA A 169 11.83 -4.64 13.51
CA ALA A 169 11.06 -3.99 14.56
C ALA A 169 10.88 -4.90 15.79
N LEU A 170 10.67 -6.20 15.57
CA LEU A 170 10.51 -7.17 16.65
C LEU A 170 11.81 -7.48 17.40
N SER A 171 12.97 -7.41 16.73
CA SER A 171 14.28 -7.70 17.34
C SER A 171 14.82 -6.58 18.21
N LYS A 172 14.39 -5.33 17.99
CA LYS A 172 14.78 -4.15 18.78
C LYS A 172 14.14 -4.06 20.17
N SER A 173 13.48 -5.12 20.64
CA SER A 173 12.89 -5.12 21.98
C SER A 173 13.97 -5.01 23.08
N PRO A 174 13.79 -4.15 24.09
CA PRO A 174 14.64 -4.11 25.28
C PRO A 174 14.55 -5.41 26.10
#